data_AF-A0A4V2XEJ6-F1
#
_entry.id   AF-A0A4V2XEJ6-F1
#
_cell.length_a   1.000
_cell.length_b   1.000
_cell.length_c   1.000
_cell.angle_alpha   90.00
_cell.angle_beta   90.00
_cell.angle_gamma   90.00
#
_symmetry.space_group_name_H-M   'P 1'
#
loop_
_entity.id
_entity.type
_entity.pdbx_description
1 polymer ?
#
loop_
_entity_poly.entity_id
_entity_poly.type
_entity_poly.pdbx_seq_one_letter_code
_entity_poly.pdbx_strand_id
1 'polypeptide(L)'
;MPQGRRPAMSESVHQDLPATHADDHIALRMSAEQILVIRKAAELAGWTVIDYVLSTVLDRAERDLYEHAAALEAAAPTDFTDTDPSDPFLALLSALT
;
A
#
# COMPACT_ATOMS: atom_id res chain seq x y z
N MET A 1 -34.54 -4.43 -2.53
CA MET A 1 -33.37 -3.61 -2.13
C MET A 1 -32.13 -4.48 -2.27
N PRO A 2 -31.35 -4.39 -3.36
CA PRO A 2 -30.12 -5.17 -3.46
C PRO A 2 -29.04 -4.47 -2.63
N GLN A 3 -28.44 -5.19 -1.69
CA GLN A 3 -27.29 -4.68 -0.96
C GLN A 3 -26.11 -4.59 -1.93
N GLY A 4 -25.71 -3.36 -2.26
CA GLY A 4 -24.48 -3.08 -2.99
C GLY A 4 -23.31 -3.68 -2.21
N ARG A 5 -22.60 -4.60 -2.86
CA ARG A 5 -21.36 -5.18 -2.37
C ARG A 5 -20.33 -4.05 -2.33
N ARG A 6 -20.15 -3.44 -1.16
CA ARG A 6 -19.07 -2.47 -0.93
C ARG A 6 -17.74 -3.20 -1.17
N PRO A 7 -16.80 -2.62 -1.93
CA PRO A 7 -15.45 -3.17 -2.00
C PRO A 7 -14.88 -3.19 -0.58
N ALA A 8 -14.35 -4.35 -0.18
CA ALA A 8 -13.75 -4.55 1.12
C ALA A 8 -12.38 -3.85 1.18
N MET A 9 -12.36 -2.52 1.25
CA MET A 9 -11.18 -1.77 1.69
C MET A 9 -11.14 -1.76 3.21
N SER A 10 -10.96 -2.93 3.83
CA SER A 10 -10.80 -3.03 5.30
C SER A 10 -10.16 -4.35 5.71
N GLU A 11 -9.31 -4.96 4.87
CA GLU A 11 -8.32 -5.89 5.43
C GLU A 11 -7.33 -5.03 6.21
N SER A 12 -7.63 -4.92 7.49
CA SER A 12 -6.96 -4.00 8.39
C SER A 12 -5.55 -4.54 8.59
N VAL A 13 -4.54 -3.77 8.17
CA VAL A 13 -3.10 -4.03 8.40
C VAL A 13 -2.81 -4.42 9.86
N HIS A 14 -3.71 -4.03 10.77
CA HIS A 14 -3.70 -4.41 12.17
C HIS A 14 -3.89 -5.91 12.49
N GLN A 15 -4.44 -6.73 11.58
CA GLN A 15 -4.70 -8.15 11.85
C GLN A 15 -3.44 -9.02 11.81
N ASP A 16 -2.38 -8.57 11.12
CA ASP A 16 -1.10 -9.27 11.04
C ASP A 16 -0.03 -8.72 11.99
N LEU A 17 -0.39 -7.76 12.87
CA LEU A 17 0.57 -7.24 13.83
C LEU A 17 0.84 -8.31 14.91
N PRO A 18 2.09 -8.77 15.07
CA PRO A 18 2.45 -9.60 16.21
C PRO A 18 2.12 -8.84 17.51
N ALA A 19 1.76 -9.57 18.57
CA ALA A 19 1.45 -8.99 19.87
C ALA A 19 2.51 -7.95 20.23
N THR A 20 2.07 -6.74 20.58
CA THR A 20 2.92 -5.58 20.84
C THR A 20 3.92 -5.91 21.95
N HIS A 21 5.12 -6.35 21.57
CA HIS A 21 6.22 -6.43 22.51
C HIS A 21 6.68 -4.99 22.73
N ALA A 22 6.64 -4.55 23.99
CA ALA A 22 7.01 -3.18 24.37
C ALA A 22 8.48 -2.82 24.12
N ASP A 23 9.24 -3.69 23.43
CA ASP A 23 10.71 -3.67 23.31
C ASP A 23 11.16 -3.89 21.85
N ASP A 24 10.31 -3.56 20.87
CA ASP A 24 10.65 -3.63 19.43
C ASP A 24 11.60 -2.49 19.04
N HIS A 25 12.88 -2.67 19.34
CA HIS A 25 13.94 -1.72 19.01
C HIS A 25 14.63 -2.06 17.70
N ILE A 26 14.80 -1.05 16.83
CA ILE A 26 15.59 -1.17 15.61
C ILE A 26 17.02 -0.69 15.88
N ALA A 27 17.97 -1.62 15.89
CA ALA A 27 19.39 -1.30 16.01
C ALA A 27 20.02 -1.08 14.62
N LEU A 28 20.57 0.11 14.38
CA LEU A 28 21.22 0.47 13.12
C LEU A 28 22.73 0.58 13.29
N ARG A 29 23.48 -0.17 12.48
CA ARG A 29 24.93 0.02 12.31
C ARG A 29 25.16 1.04 11.20
N MET A 30 25.66 2.21 11.56
CA MET A 30 25.92 3.29 10.60
C MET A 30 27.40 3.69 10.63
N SER A 31 27.92 4.11 9.49
CA SER A 31 29.23 4.75 9.42
C SER A 31 29.20 6.15 10.04
N ALA A 32 30.36 6.70 10.39
CA ALA A 32 30.46 8.06 10.93
C ALA A 32 29.93 9.12 9.94
N GLU A 33 30.14 8.89 8.63
CA GLU A 33 29.65 9.77 7.57
C GLU A 33 28.12 9.77 7.51
N GLN A 34 27.48 8.60 7.56
CA GLN A 34 26.02 8.48 7.57
C GLN A 34 25.42 9.21 8.78
N ILE A 35 26.03 9.05 9.96
CA ILE A 35 25.60 9.74 11.18
C ILE A 35 25.69 11.26 11.02
N LEU A 36 26.76 11.76 10.41
CA LEU A 36 26.96 13.19 10.17
C LEU A 36 25.88 13.77 9.25
N VAL A 37 25.62 13.10 8.13
CA VAL A 37 24.61 13.53 7.15
C VAL A 37 23.22 13.57 7.79
N ILE A 38 22.83 12.50 8.48
CA ILE A 38 21.51 12.42 9.15
C ILE A 38 21.40 13.52 10.21
N ARG A 39 22.44 13.73 11.02
CA ARG A 39 22.41 14.77 12.05
C ARG A 39 22.25 16.15 11.43
N LYS A 40 22.96 16.46 10.35
CA LYS A 40 22.86 17.75 9.69
C LYS A 40 21.49 17.96 9.06
N ALA A 41 20.92 16.92 8.45
CA ALA A 41 19.57 16.98 7.89
C ALA A 41 18.50 17.20 8.97
N ALA A 42 18.60 16.48 10.09
CA ALA A 42 17.70 16.66 11.24
C ALA A 42 17.81 18.07 11.83
N GLU A 43 19.03 18.60 11.98
CA GLU A 43 19.27 19.98 12.44
C GLU A 43 18.60 21.01 11.53
N LEU A 44 18.75 20.87 10.20
CA LEU A 44 18.14 21.76 9.22
C LEU A 44 16.61 21.68 9.22
N ALA A 45 16.04 20.51 9.51
CA ALA A 45 14.60 20.32 9.68
C ALA A 45 14.09 20.79 11.05
N GLY A 46 14.98 21.10 12.01
CA GLY A 46 14.60 21.43 13.39
C GLY A 46 14.11 20.23 14.20
N TRP A 47 14.50 19.01 13.82
CA TRP A 47 14.02 17.76 14.41
C TRP A 47 15.13 17.02 15.16
N THR A 48 14.74 16.11 16.07
CA THR A 48 15.71 15.16 16.63
C THR A 48 16.12 14.15 15.56
N VAL A 49 17.31 13.56 15.71
CA VAL A 49 17.79 12.52 14.79
C VAL A 49 16.82 11.33 14.73
N ILE A 50 16.23 10.94 15.86
CA ILE A 50 15.31 9.81 15.93
C ILE A 50 14.03 10.15 15.15
N ASP A 51 13.42 11.30 15.41
CA ASP A 51 12.18 11.71 14.74
C ASP A 51 12.38 11.88 13.23
N TYR A 52 13.54 12.43 12.83
CA TYR A 52 13.90 12.55 11.43
C TYR A 52 14.04 11.18 10.75
N VAL A 53 14.78 10.25 11.34
CA VAL A 53 14.95 8.90 10.78
C VAL A 53 13.63 8.14 10.74
N LEU A 54 12.85 8.17 11.82
CA LEU A 54 11.58 7.45 11.88
C LEU A 54 10.57 8.00 10.86
N SER A 55 10.38 9.32 10.82
CA SER A 55 9.43 9.93 9.88
C SER A 55 9.82 9.69 8.44
N THR A 56 11.10 9.84 8.09
CA THR A 56 11.58 9.60 6.72
C THR A 56 11.43 8.14 6.28
N VAL A 57 11.62 7.18 7.19
CA VAL A 57 11.39 5.75 6.90
C VAL A 57 9.91 5.45 6.73
N LEU A 58 9.03 6.03 7.57
CA LEU A 58 7.58 5.85 7.45
C LEU A 58 7.05 6.42 6.13
N ASP A 59 7.46 7.63 5.75
CA ASP A 59 7.06 8.27 4.49
C ASP A 59 7.48 7.42 3.27
N ARG A 60 8.66 6.79 3.35
CA ARG A 60 9.15 5.91 2.29
C ARG A 60 8.37 4.59 2.26
N ALA A 61 8.16 3.97 3.41
CA ALA A 61 7.42 2.72 3.53
C ALA A 61 5.97 2.87 3.02
N GLU A 62 5.31 3.96 3.37
CA GLU A 62 3.96 4.28 2.86
C GLU A 62 3.96 4.34 1.33
N ARG A 63 4.89 5.10 0.74
CA ARG A 63 5.01 5.21 -0.73
C ARG A 63 5.27 3.85 -1.37
N ASP A 64 6.22 3.08 -0.84
CA ASP A 64 6.58 1.78 -1.40
C ASP A 64 5.40 0.78 -1.32
N LEU A 65 4.60 0.83 -0.24
CA LEU A 65 3.37 0.03 -0.11
C LEU A 65 2.31 0.42 -1.13
N TYR A 66 2.10 1.71 -1.36
CA TYR A 66 1.18 2.17 -2.41
C TYR A 66 1.65 1.80 -3.81
N GLU A 67 2.94 1.99 -4.10
CA GLU A 67 3.52 1.63 -5.40
C GLU A 67 3.38 0.13 -5.66
N HIS A 68 3.62 -0.70 -4.65
CA HIS A 68 3.44 -2.14 -4.74
C HIS A 68 1.97 -2.53 -4.96
N ALA A 69 1.03 -1.93 -4.22
CA ALA A 69 -0.40 -2.18 -4.40
C ALA A 69 -0.86 -1.81 -5.83
N ALA A 70 -0.42 -0.64 -6.34
CA ALA A 70 -0.72 -0.21 -7.70
C ALA A 70 -0.13 -1.15 -8.76
N ALA A 71 1.09 -1.67 -8.53
CA ALA A 71 1.72 -2.64 -9.42
C ALA A 71 0.95 -3.97 -9.45
N LEU A 72 0.45 -4.43 -8.29
CA LEU A 72 -0.40 -5.63 -8.21
C LEU A 72 -1.73 -5.44 -8.95
N GLU A 73 -2.38 -4.29 -8.82
CA GLU A 73 -3.61 -3.97 -9.56
C GLU A 73 -3.37 -3.93 -11.08
N ALA A 74 -2.26 -3.34 -11.52
CA ALA A 74 -1.90 -3.28 -12.94
C ALA A 74 -1.50 -4.66 -13.52
N ALA A 75 -0.93 -5.54 -12.69
CA ALA A 75 -0.54 -6.89 -13.08
C ALA A 75 -1.67 -7.92 -12.94
N ALA A 76 -2.78 -7.55 -12.30
CA ALA A 76 -3.96 -8.40 -12.25
C ALA A 76 -4.41 -8.68 -13.68
N PRO A 77 -4.55 -9.96 -14.08
CA PRO A 77 -5.09 -10.27 -15.39
C PRO A 77 -6.43 -9.57 -15.50
N THR A 78 -6.56 -8.72 -16.50
CA THR A 78 -7.86 -8.23 -16.95
C THR A 78 -8.61 -9.43 -17.50
N ASP A 79 -9.18 -10.24 -16.63
CA ASP A 79 -10.40 -11.01 -16.91
C ASP A 79 -11.56 -10.01 -17.00
N PHE A 80 -11.39 -8.96 -17.80
CA PHE A 80 -12.47 -8.53 -18.65
C PHE A 80 -12.53 -9.64 -19.69
N THR A 81 -13.41 -10.60 -19.44
CA THR A 81 -14.20 -11.13 -20.53
C THR A 81 -14.50 -9.96 -21.45
N ASP A 82 -13.92 -10.02 -22.64
CA ASP A 82 -14.33 -9.28 -23.81
C ASP A 82 -15.78 -9.70 -24.09
N THR A 83 -16.69 -9.37 -23.17
CA THR A 83 -18.12 -9.43 -23.38
C THR A 83 -18.36 -8.18 -24.19
N ASP A 84 -18.18 -8.35 -25.50
CA ASP A 84 -18.77 -7.48 -26.50
C ASP A 84 -20.14 -7.01 -25.94
N PRO A 85 -20.38 -5.71 -25.77
CA PRO A 85 -21.63 -5.21 -25.18
C PRO A 85 -22.89 -5.64 -25.96
N SER A 86 -22.69 -6.28 -27.12
CA SER A 86 -23.69 -6.92 -27.98
C SER A 86 -24.19 -8.29 -27.46
N ASP A 87 -23.43 -8.96 -26.59
CA ASP A 87 -23.71 -10.33 -26.14
C ASP A 87 -25.03 -10.49 -25.35
N PRO A 88 -25.43 -9.59 -24.42
CA PRO A 88 -26.73 -9.70 -23.76
C PRO A 88 -27.91 -9.48 -24.73
N PHE A 89 -27.74 -8.69 -25.79
CA PHE A 89 -28.77 -8.48 -26.81
C PHE A 89 -28.91 -9.69 -27.73
N LEU A 90 -27.82 -10.37 -28.09
CA LEU A 90 -27.86 -11.61 -28.88
C LEU A 90 -28.45 -12.78 -28.08
N ALA A 91 -28.14 -12.87 -26.78
CA ALA A 91 -28.75 -13.86 -25.89
C ALA A 91 -30.28 -13.65 -25.76
N LEU A 92 -30.75 -12.40 -25.72
CA LEU A 92 -32.19 -12.09 -25.70
C LEU A 92 -32.88 -12.42 -27.02
N LEU A 93 -32.24 -12.13 -28.17
CA LEU A 93 -32.80 -12.42 -29.50
C LEU A 93 -32.88 -13.93 -29.79
N SER A 94 -31.88 -14.71 -29.36
CA SER A 94 -31.90 -16.17 -29.54
C SER A 94 -32.93 -16.87 -28.65
N ALA A 95 -33.28 -16.31 -27.50
CA ALA A 95 -34.34 -16.84 -26.63
C ALA A 95 -35.77 -16.56 -27.15
N LEU A 96 -35.93 -15.74 -28.20
CA LEU A 96 -37.23 -15.33 -28.77
C LEU A 96 -37.58 -16.01 -30.11
N THR A 97 -36.69 -16.84 -30.65
CA THR A 97 -36.91 -17.72 -31.81
C THR A 97 -37.06 -19.17 -31.38
#